data_AF-A0A920S5A0-F1
#
_entry.id   AF-A0A920S5A0-F1
#
_cell.length_a   1.000
_cell.length_b   1.000
_cell.length_c   1.000
_cell.angle_alpha   90.00
_cell.angle_beta   90.00
_cell.angle_gamma   90.00
#
_symmetry.space_group_name_H-M   'P 1'
#
loop_
_entity.id
_entity.type
_entity.pdbx_description
1 polymer ?
#
loop_
_entity_poly.entity_id
_entity_poly.type
_entity_poly.pdbx_seq_one_letter_code
_entity_poly.pdbx_strand_id
1 'polypeptide(L)'
;MMTPREIVHELDHHIVGQEDAKRAVAIALRNRWRRMQLNEDYGRGDAEKILMIGPTGVGKTEIARRLARLANAPFMKVEATKFTEVG
;
A
#
# COMPACT_ATOMS: atom_id res chain seq x y z
N MET A 1 15.21 -6.40 1.07
CA MET A 1 13.79 -5.97 1.13
C MET A 1 13.07 -6.87 2.11
N MET A 2 12.26 -6.28 3.00
CA MET A 2 11.43 -6.99 3.96
C MET A 2 10.53 -8.03 3.28
N THR A 3 10.32 -9.16 3.95
CA THR A 3 9.33 -10.17 3.62
C THR A 3 7.92 -9.67 3.95
N PRO A 4 6.86 -10.25 3.36
CA PRO A 4 5.49 -9.86 3.72
C PRO A 4 5.19 -9.99 5.22
N ARG A 5 5.77 -10.99 5.90
CA ARG A 5 5.60 -11.18 7.35
C ARG A 5 6.24 -10.05 8.15
N GLU A 6 7.45 -9.64 7.79
CA GLU A 6 8.13 -8.51 8.45
C GLU A 6 7.38 -7.20 8.21
N ILE A 7 6.80 -6.99 7.02
CA ILE A 7 5.99 -5.79 6.74
C ILE A 7 4.73 -5.79 7.61
N VAL A 8 4.02 -6.92 7.72
CA VAL A 8 2.83 -7.02 8.59
C VAL A 8 3.21 -6.74 10.04
N HIS A 9 4.30 -7.35 10.53
CA HIS A 9 4.79 -7.14 11.89
C HIS A 9 5.08 -5.67 12.18
N GLU A 10 5.72 -4.98 11.24
CA GLU A 10 6.01 -3.56 11.37
C GLU A 10 4.72 -2.69 11.36
N LEU A 11 3.72 -3.09 10.58
CA LEU A 11 2.40 -2.44 10.61
C LEU A 11 1.65 -2.69 11.94
N ASP A 12 1.88 -3.82 12.61
CA ASP A 12 1.26 -4.16 13.90
C ASP A 12 1.66 -3.18 15.01
N HIS A 13 2.86 -2.60 14.94
CA HIS A 13 3.29 -1.56 15.90
C HIS A 13 2.48 -0.26 15.84
N HIS A 14 1.69 -0.06 14.78
CA HIS A 14 0.95 1.19 14.56
C HIS A 14 -0.55 0.98 14.34
N ILE A 15 -0.96 -0.23 13.95
CA ILE A 15 -2.31 -0.51 13.46
C ILE A 15 -2.78 -1.78 14.15
N VAL A 16 -3.81 -1.67 14.98
CA VAL A 16 -4.37 -2.82 15.70
C VAL A 16 -5.41 -3.52 14.82
N GLY A 17 -5.32 -4.85 14.71
CA GLY A 17 -6.21 -5.65 13.87
C GLY A 17 -6.00 -5.42 12.37
N GLN A 18 -7.06 -5.52 11.55
CA GLN A 18 -6.99 -5.33 10.09
C GLN A 18 -6.03 -6.30 9.36
N GLU A 19 -5.93 -7.54 9.84
CA GLU A 19 -4.97 -8.55 9.35
C GLU A 19 -5.00 -8.75 7.83
N ASP A 20 -6.19 -8.81 7.24
CA ASP A 20 -6.33 -9.00 5.80
C ASP A 20 -5.83 -7.80 4.99
N ALA A 21 -6.09 -6.58 5.48
CA ALA A 21 -5.61 -5.36 4.84
C ALA A 21 -4.07 -5.26 4.93
N LYS A 22 -3.48 -5.56 6.10
CA LYS A 22 -2.02 -5.59 6.28
C LYS A 22 -1.37 -6.62 5.37
N ARG A 23 -1.91 -7.83 5.30
CA ARG A 23 -1.41 -8.90 4.44
C ARG A 23 -1.48 -8.50 2.96
N ALA A 24 -2.61 -7.94 2.52
CA ALA A 24 -2.80 -7.52 1.14
C ALA A 24 -1.77 -6.47 0.73
N VAL A 25 -1.55 -5.43 1.54
CA VAL A 25 -0.58 -4.38 1.21
C VAL A 25 0.87 -4.86 1.26
N ALA A 26 1.19 -5.78 2.19
CA ALA A 26 2.51 -6.37 2.31
C ALA A 26 2.88 -7.23 1.09
N ILE A 27 1.92 -8.02 0.59
CA ILE A 27 2.09 -8.81 -0.63
C ILE A 27 2.29 -7.88 -1.83
N ALA A 28 1.45 -6.84 -1.98
CA ALA A 28 1.55 -5.92 -3.09
C ALA A 28 2.91 -5.18 -3.14
N LEU A 29 3.40 -4.72 -1.98
CA LEU A 29 4.71 -4.08 -1.89
C LEU A 29 5.84 -5.07 -2.26
N ARG A 30 5.76 -6.32 -1.81
CA ARG A 30 6.73 -7.36 -2.15
C ARG A 30 6.71 -7.72 -3.64
N ASN A 31 5.52 -7.83 -4.22
CA ASN A 31 5.33 -8.11 -5.64
C ASN A 31 5.93 -6.99 -6.49
N ARG A 32 5.69 -5.73 -6.13
CA ARG A 32 6.31 -4.58 -6.80
C ARG A 32 7.84 -4.70 -6.81
N TRP A 33 8.45 -5.05 -5.68
CA TRP A 33 9.90 -5.25 -5.62
C TRP A 33 10.39 -6.40 -6.48
N ARG A 34 9.70 -7.55 -6.44
CA ARG A 34 10.05 -8.71 -7.29
C ARG A 34 10.01 -8.34 -8.77
N ARG A 35 8.99 -7.59 -9.20
CA ARG A 35 8.88 -7.13 -10.60
C ARG A 35 10.01 -6.20 -11.01
N MET A 36 10.49 -5.33 -10.11
CA MET A 36 11.65 -4.46 -10.40
C MET A 36 12.96 -5.25 -10.62
N GLN A 37 13.01 -6.54 -10.27
CA GLN A 37 14.17 -7.40 -10.50
C GLN A 37 14.06 -8.23 -11.79
N LEU A 38 12.93 -8.19 -12.50
CA LEU A 38 12.77 -8.89 -13.76
C LEU A 38 13.41 -8.11 -14.91
N ASN A 39 13.99 -8.82 -15.88
CA ASN A 39 14.61 -8.22 -17.07
C ASN A 39 13.54 -7.56 -17.98
N GLU A 40 13.97 -6.57 -18.76
CA GLU A 40 13.09 -5.67 -19.54
C GLU A 40 12.16 -6.40 -20.52
N ASP A 41 12.53 -7.60 -20.99
CA ASP A 41 11.75 -8.41 -21.93
C ASP A 41 10.37 -8.82 -21.41
N TYR A 42 10.16 -8.83 -20.09
CA TYR A 42 8.88 -9.18 -19.47
C TYR A 42 7.91 -8.00 -19.31
N GLY A 43 8.31 -6.81 -19.78
CA GLY A 43 7.52 -5.59 -19.69
C GLY A 43 7.44 -5.04 -18.27
N ARG A 44 7.53 -3.72 -18.14
CA ARG A 44 7.14 -3.02 -16.90
C ARG A 44 5.60 -3.07 -16.79
N GLY A 45 5.07 -4.17 -16.29
CA GLY A 45 3.62 -4.33 -16.08
C GLY A 45 3.05 -3.29 -15.12
N ASP A 46 1.73 -3.09 -15.18
CA ASP A 46 1.02 -2.11 -14.35
C ASP A 46 1.27 -2.31 -12.86
N ALA A 47 1.39 -1.19 -12.13
CA ALA A 47 1.46 -1.20 -10.68
C ALA A 47 0.20 -1.81 -10.07
N GLU A 48 0.36 -2.70 -9.09
CA GLU A 48 -0.78 -3.28 -8.36
C GLU A 48 -1.54 -2.18 -7.61
N LYS A 49 -2.82 -2.02 -7.95
CA LYS A 49 -3.72 -1.05 -7.31
C LYS A 49 -4.48 -1.75 -6.19
N ILE A 50 -4.59 -1.11 -5.03
CA ILE A 50 -5.30 -1.62 -3.86
C ILE A 50 -6.54 -0.77 -3.61
N LEU A 51 -7.71 -1.40 -3.51
CA LEU A 51 -8.95 -0.77 -3.06
C LEU A 51 -9.27 -1.25 -1.64
N MET A 52 -9.26 -0.34 -0.67
CA MET A 52 -9.63 -0.65 0.72
C MET A 52 -11.08 -0.25 0.99
N ILE A 53 -11.90 -1.21 1.42
CA ILE A 53 -13.32 -0.99 1.75
C ILE A 53 -13.51 -1.15 3.26
N GLY A 54 -14.21 -0.20 3.89
CA GLY A 54 -14.54 -0.25 5.32
C GLY A 54 -15.00 1.10 5.86
N PRO A 55 -15.55 1.16 7.09
CA PRO A 55 -16.07 2.39 7.66
C PRO A 55 -14.98 3.43 7.94
N THR A 56 -15.36 4.67 8.24
CA THR A 56 -14.42 5.72 8.64
C THR A 56 -13.74 5.35 9.98
N GLY A 57 -12.53 5.86 10.21
CA GLY A 57 -11.80 5.63 11.47
C GLY A 57 -11.08 4.29 11.62
N VAL A 58 -11.29 3.28 10.76
CA VAL A 58 -10.69 1.93 10.92
C VAL A 58 -9.21 1.81 10.51
N GLY A 59 -8.55 2.91 10.13
CA GLY A 59 -7.11 2.89 9.84
C GLY A 59 -6.70 2.72 8.36
N LYS A 60 -7.62 2.74 7.39
CA LYS A 60 -7.29 2.62 5.94
C LYS A 60 -6.16 3.57 5.49
N THR A 61 -6.28 4.85 5.84
CA THR A 61 -5.28 5.87 5.49
C THR A 61 -3.96 5.66 6.24
N GLU A 62 -4.01 5.15 7.47
CA GLU A 62 -2.81 4.89 8.27
C GLU A 62 -2.00 3.71 7.69
N ILE A 63 -2.69 2.65 7.23
CA ILE A 63 -2.04 1.54 6.50
C ILE A 63 -1.25 2.08 5.30
N ALA A 64 -1.88 2.89 4.44
CA ALA A 64 -1.22 3.43 3.26
C ALA A 64 -0.05 4.37 3.63
N ARG A 65 -0.22 5.24 4.63
CA ARG A 65 0.81 6.16 5.11
C ARG A 65 2.02 5.43 5.68
N ARG A 66 1.81 4.40 6.50
CA ARG A 66 2.88 3.61 7.11
C ARG A 66 3.60 2.77 6.07
N LEU A 67 2.87 2.14 5.16
CA LEU A 67 3.46 1.39 4.05
C LEU A 67 4.39 2.27 3.20
N ALA A 68 4.01 3.51 2.91
CA ALA A 68 4.86 4.43 2.15
C ALA A 68 6.15 4.79 2.92
N ARG A 69 6.07 5.00 4.25
CA ARG A 69 7.27 5.20 5.09
C ARG A 69 8.20 3.98 5.05
N LEU A 70 7.65 2.77 5.16
CA LEU A 70 8.43 1.52 5.10
C LEU A 70 9.10 1.31 3.75
N ALA A 71 8.44 1.71 2.68
CA ALA A 71 8.99 1.66 1.33
C ALA A 71 9.94 2.82 0.99
N ASN A 72 10.17 3.75 1.94
CA ASN A 72 10.83 5.04 1.70
C ASN A 72 10.30 5.74 0.44
N ALA A 73 8.96 5.75 0.30
CA ALA A 73 8.27 6.25 -0.86
C ALA A 73 7.54 7.58 -0.56
N PRO A 74 7.44 8.49 -1.53
CA PRO A 74 6.59 9.67 -1.41
C PRO A 74 5.13 9.27 -1.15
N PHE A 75 4.44 10.00 -0.27
CA PHE A 75 3.04 9.75 0.06
C PHE A 75 2.20 11.02 -0.10
N MET A 76 1.09 10.92 -0.83
CA MET A 76 0.12 11.99 -0.99
C MET A 76 -1.29 11.44 -0.72
N LYS A 77 -2.04 12.15 0.14
CA LYS A 77 -3.47 11.90 0.37
C LYS A 77 -4.27 12.93 -0.42
N VAL A 78 -5.12 12.46 -1.33
CA VAL A 78 -6.10 13.29 -2.04
C VAL A 78 -7.52 12.84 -1.71
N GLU A 79 -8.47 13.76 -1.79
CA GLU A 79 -9.89 13.47 -1.62
C GLU A 79 -10.56 13.59 -3.00
N ALA A 80 -11.16 12.51 -3.48
CA ALA A 80 -11.73 12.46 -4.83
C ALA A 80 -12.82 13.52 -5.07
N THR A 81 -13.58 13.86 -4.03
CA THR A 81 -14.63 14.89 -4.06
C THR A 81 -14.11 16.30 -4.34
N LYS A 82 -12.80 16.55 -4.17
CA LYS A 82 -12.20 17.85 -4.55
C LYS A 82 -12.12 18.06 -6.07
N PHE A 83 -12.30 16.99 -6.85
CA PHE A 83 -12.20 17.04 -8.31
C PHE A 83 -13.57 17.01 -8.99
N THR A 84 -14.66 17.18 -8.21
CA THR A 84 -16.02 17.26 -8.74
C THR A 84 -16.55 18.68 -8.83
N GLU A 85 -15.78 19.70 -8.42
CA GLU A 85 -16.12 21.10 -8.71
C GLU A 85 -15.93 21.37 -10.20
N VAL A 86 -17.02 21.72 -10.87
CA VAL A 86 -17.01 22.23 -12.24
C VAL A 86 -16.45 23.65 -12.15
N GLY A 87 -15.22 23.85 -12.64
CA GLY A 87 -14.63 25.15 -13.03
C GLY A 87 -14.94 26.37 -12.18
#